data_AF-A0A5C3P7Z1-F1
#
_entry.id   AF-A0A5C3P7Z1-F1
#
_cell.length_a   1.000
_cell.length_b   1.000
_cell.length_c   1.000
_cell.angle_alpha   90.00
_cell.angle_beta   90.00
_cell.angle_gamma   90.00
#
_symmetry.space_group_name_H-M   'P 1'
#
loop_
_entity.id
_entity.type
_entity.pdbx_description
1 polymer ?
#
loop_
_entity_poly.entity_id
_entity_poly.type
_entity_poly.pdbx_seq_one_letter_code
_entity_poly.pdbx_strand_id
1 'polypeptide(L)'
;CDEVKLDGSTRAPEERRKTHAHAMKMRAAMTYAYGRLKSRGRQAWMRAENGRWLGNPSVSDRVSRYMVSLRRRKVRAGEVAMSSRAITPEILERVYEYN
;
A
#
# COMPACT_ATOMS: atom_id res chain seq x y z
N CYS A 1 -0.50 -7.56 10.69
CA CYS A 1 -0.03 -7.12 9.36
C CYS A 1 1.28 -7.82 8.96
N ASP A 2 1.27 -8.43 7.77
CA ASP A 2 2.31 -9.18 7.03
C ASP A 2 3.17 -10.24 7.75
N GLU A 3 3.70 -9.93 8.92
CA GLU A 3 4.42 -10.87 9.79
C GLU A 3 3.56 -11.31 10.97
N VAL A 4 2.66 -10.44 11.42
CA VAL A 4 1.74 -10.69 12.53
C VAL A 4 0.31 -10.75 12.00
N LYS A 5 -0.57 -11.54 12.60
CA LYS A 5 -2.01 -11.58 12.33
C LYS A 5 -2.73 -10.50 13.17
N LEU A 6 -4.06 -10.45 13.10
CA LEU A 6 -4.84 -9.45 13.86
C LEU A 6 -5.00 -9.86 15.33
N ASP A 7 -4.91 -11.15 15.61
CA ASP A 7 -4.90 -11.77 16.95
C ASP A 7 -3.55 -11.64 17.66
N GLY A 8 -2.53 -11.05 17.01
CA GLY A 8 -1.18 -10.93 17.55
C GLY A 8 -0.27 -12.14 17.29
N SER A 9 -0.77 -13.22 16.68
CA SER A 9 0.05 -14.37 16.33
C SER A 9 1.03 -14.04 15.20
N THR A 10 2.21 -14.64 15.17
CA THR A 10 3.09 -14.58 14.00
C THR A 10 2.54 -15.46 12.88
N ARG A 11 2.78 -15.08 11.63
CA ARG A 11 2.48 -15.90 10.46
C ARG A 11 3.56 -16.96 10.27
N ALA A 12 3.14 -18.17 9.94
CA ALA A 12 4.05 -19.27 9.68
C ALA A 12 4.93 -18.97 8.45
N PRO A 13 6.16 -19.52 8.37
CA PRO A 13 7.03 -19.34 7.22
C PRO A 13 6.43 -19.86 5.90
N GLU A 14 5.65 -20.95 5.94
CA GLU A 14 5.02 -21.51 4.73
C GLU A 14 3.82 -20.68 4.24
N GLU A 15 3.30 -19.78 5.06
CA GLU A 15 2.13 -18.99 4.70
C GLU A 15 2.49 -17.91 3.66
N ARG A 16 1.80 -17.92 2.51
CA ARG A 16 2.04 -16.94 1.45
C ARG A 16 1.81 -15.52 1.95
N ARG A 17 2.90 -14.76 2.09
CA ARG A 17 2.85 -13.36 2.51
C ARG A 17 2.30 -12.47 1.38
N LYS A 18 1.56 -11.44 1.76
CA LYS A 18 1.03 -10.45 0.79
C LYS A 18 2.18 -9.58 0.28
N THR A 19 2.09 -9.10 -0.96
CA THR A 19 3.15 -8.27 -1.55
C THR A 19 3.03 -6.80 -1.15
N HIS A 20 4.10 -6.03 -1.28
CA HIS A 20 4.05 -4.58 -1.15
C HIS A 20 3.02 -3.97 -2.13
N ALA A 21 2.91 -4.54 -3.34
CA ALA A 21 1.90 -4.16 -4.33
C ALA A 21 0.47 -4.30 -3.80
N HIS A 22 0.17 -5.39 -3.10
CA HIS A 22 -1.15 -5.60 -2.49
C HIS A 22 -1.46 -4.52 -1.44
N ALA A 23 -0.47 -4.16 -0.60
CA ALA A 23 -0.62 -3.07 0.35
C ALA A 23 -0.81 -1.70 -0.33
N MET A 24 -0.14 -1.43 -1.46
CA MET A 24 -0.37 -0.22 -2.24
C MET A 24 -1.78 -0.15 -2.82
N LYS A 25 -2.30 -1.26 -3.37
CA LYS A 25 -3.69 -1.33 -3.86
C LYS A 25 -4.69 -1.05 -2.74
N MET A 26 -4.52 -1.68 -1.58
CA MET A 26 -5.31 -1.41 -0.38
C MET A 26 -5.27 0.07 0.01
N ARG A 27 -4.07 0.67 0.10
CA ARG A 27 -3.90 2.09 0.45
C ARG A 27 -4.60 2.99 -0.57
N ALA A 28 -4.44 2.74 -1.87
CA ALA A 28 -5.07 3.51 -2.93
C ALA A 28 -6.60 3.45 -2.85
N ALA A 29 -7.17 2.26 -2.64
CA ALA A 29 -8.61 2.07 -2.46
C ALA A 29 -9.13 2.87 -1.24
N MET A 30 -8.44 2.80 -0.10
CA MET A 30 -8.81 3.57 1.09
C MET A 30 -8.68 5.08 0.86
N THR A 31 -7.61 5.54 0.18
CA THR A 31 -7.44 6.95 -0.18
C THR A 31 -8.62 7.45 -1.02
N TYR A 32 -9.03 6.68 -2.03
CA TYR A 32 -10.19 7.00 -2.86
C TYR A 32 -11.48 7.02 -2.05
N ALA A 33 -11.74 5.98 -1.25
CA ALA A 33 -12.96 5.87 -0.45
C ALA A 33 -13.10 7.04 0.54
N TYR A 34 -12.05 7.38 1.29
CA TYR A 34 -12.11 8.52 2.21
C TYR A 34 -12.15 9.86 1.49
N GLY A 35 -11.44 9.99 0.35
CA GLY A 35 -11.42 11.22 -0.41
C GLY A 35 -12.76 11.54 -1.07
N ARG A 36 -13.41 10.54 -1.66
CA ARG A 36 -14.62 10.73 -2.50
C ARG A 36 -15.92 10.32 -1.80
N LEU A 37 -15.96 9.16 -1.14
CA LEU A 37 -17.20 8.65 -0.52
C LEU A 37 -17.46 9.28 0.85
N LYS A 38 -16.41 9.68 1.56
CA LYS A 38 -16.52 10.33 2.88
C LYS A 38 -16.22 11.82 2.84
N SER A 39 -15.97 12.38 1.65
CA SER A 39 -15.66 13.81 1.43
C SER A 39 -14.58 14.37 2.35
N ARG A 40 -13.62 13.53 2.77
CA ARG A 40 -12.51 13.95 3.64
C ARG A 40 -11.31 14.51 2.86
N GLY A 41 -11.43 14.58 1.54
CA GLY A 41 -10.42 15.13 0.64
C GLY A 41 -9.10 14.36 0.66
N ARG A 42 -8.03 15.06 0.26
CA ARG A 42 -6.66 14.54 0.19
C ARG A 42 -5.73 15.09 1.28
N GLN A 43 -6.27 15.87 2.21
CA GLN A 43 -5.47 16.45 3.30
C GLN A 43 -4.95 15.35 4.23
N ALA A 44 -3.76 15.60 4.81
CA ALA A 44 -3.16 14.72 5.80
C ALA A 44 -4.08 14.55 7.01
N TRP A 45 -4.11 13.33 7.56
CA TRP A 45 -4.85 13.04 8.78
C TRP A 45 -4.29 13.84 9.96
N MET A 46 -5.09 14.75 10.51
CA MET A 46 -4.68 15.68 11.56
C MET A 46 -5.79 15.83 12.59
N ARG A 47 -5.41 16.08 13.84
CA ARG A 47 -6.35 16.46 14.90
C ARG A 47 -6.50 17.98 14.90
N ALA A 48 -7.72 18.45 14.66
CA ALA A 48 -8.06 19.86 14.77
C ALA A 48 -8.12 20.31 16.24
N GLU A 49 -8.10 21.62 16.46
CA GLU A 49 -8.15 22.24 17.79
C GLU A 49 -9.40 21.86 18.58
N ASN A 50 -10.53 21.65 17.89
CA ASN A 50 -11.78 21.16 18.50
C ASN A 50 -11.76 19.65 18.85
N GLY A 51 -10.59 19.01 18.76
CA GLY A 51 -10.40 17.59 19.09
C GLY A 51 -10.86 16.61 18.02
N ARG A 52 -11.52 17.06 16.94
CA ARG A 52 -11.96 16.20 15.83
C ARG A 52 -10.80 15.86 14.91
N TRP A 53 -10.85 14.67 14.32
CA TRP A 53 -9.89 14.28 13.30
C TRP A 53 -10.39 14.65 11.90
N LEU A 54 -9.54 15.35 11.16
CA LEU A 54 -9.79 15.84 9.80
C LEU A 54 -8.80 15.22 8.81
N GLY A 55 -9.15 15.28 7.53
CA GLY A 55 -8.34 14.74 6.43
C GLY A 55 -8.51 13.24 6.21
N ASN A 56 -7.55 12.63 5.52
CA ASN A 56 -7.65 11.24 5.08
C ASN A 56 -6.67 10.33 5.86
N PRO A 57 -7.15 9.33 6.62
CA PRO A 57 -6.26 8.47 7.41
C PRO A 57 -5.26 7.68 6.58
N SER A 58 -5.56 7.37 5.30
CA SER A 58 -4.64 6.62 4.42
C SER A 58 -3.43 7.44 3.96
N VAL A 59 -3.49 8.77 4.06
CA VAL A 59 -2.38 9.68 3.73
C VAL A 59 -1.70 10.23 4.99
N SER A 60 -2.03 9.70 6.16
CA SER A 60 -1.34 10.01 7.41
C SER A 60 0.17 9.70 7.35
N ASP A 61 0.95 10.45 8.12
CA ASP A 61 2.39 10.21 8.27
C ASP A 61 2.68 8.79 8.78
N ARG A 62 1.90 8.30 9.77
CA ARG A 62 2.04 6.93 10.30
C ARG A 62 1.88 5.86 9.23
N VAL A 63 0.87 5.98 8.36
CA VAL A 63 0.66 5.03 7.25
C VAL A 63 1.77 5.17 6.20
N SER A 64 2.20 6.40 5.89
CA SER A 64 3.31 6.63 4.96
C SER A 64 4.61 5.98 5.44
N ARG A 65 4.98 6.19 6.71
CA ARG A 65 6.14 5.53 7.34
C ARG A 65 6.02 4.02 7.32
N TYR A 66 4.84 3.48 7.64
CA TYR A 66 4.59 2.05 7.55
C TYR A 66 4.82 1.51 6.14
N MET A 67 4.31 2.18 5.10
CA MET A 67 4.50 1.75 3.71
C MET A 67 5.96 1.74 3.28
N VAL A 68 6.75 2.75 3.68
CA VAL A 68 8.18 2.82 3.39
C VAL A 68 8.92 1.65 4.06
N SER A 69 8.66 1.42 5.34
CA SER A 69 9.25 0.32 6.10
C SER A 69 8.82 -1.05 5.55
N LEU A 70 7.56 -1.17 5.13
CA LEU A 70 7.04 -2.37 4.51
C LEU A 70 7.78 -2.68 3.21
N ARG A 71 7.95 -1.69 2.33
CA ARG A 71 8.72 -1.84 1.08
C ARG A 71 10.13 -2.37 1.34
N ARG A 72 10.84 -1.78 2.32
CA ARG A 72 12.20 -2.19 2.68
C ARG A 72 12.25 -3.64 3.16
N ARG A 73 11.30 -4.06 4.02
CA ARG A 73 11.21 -5.45 4.50
C ARG A 73 10.93 -6.44 3.38
N LYS A 74 10.03 -6.08 2.46
CA LYS A 74 9.69 -6.93 1.31
C LYS A 74 10.84 -7.10 0.34
N VAL A 75 11.55 -6.02 0.03
CA VAL A 75 12.78 -6.08 -0.79
C VAL A 75 13.83 -6.95 -0.12
N ARG A 76 14.04 -6.83 1.20
CA ARG A 76 14.96 -7.70 1.95
C ARG A 76 14.55 -9.17 1.91
N ALA A 77 13.25 -9.45 1.87
CA ALA A 77 12.70 -10.80 1.73
C ALA A 77 12.72 -11.33 0.28
N GLY A 78 13.36 -10.62 -0.66
CA GLY A 78 13.48 -11.03 -2.06
C GLY A 78 12.29 -10.63 -2.95
N GLU A 79 11.36 -9.79 -2.48
CA GLU A 79 10.31 -9.25 -3.36
C GLU A 79 10.97 -8.33 -4.40
N VAL A 80 10.88 -8.73 -5.67
CA VAL A 80 11.45 -7.95 -6.79
C VAL A 80 10.72 -6.62 -6.88
N ALA A 81 11.49 -5.54 -7.01
CA ALA A 81 10.92 -4.21 -7.18
C ALA A 81 10.09 -4.18 -8.47
N MET A 82 8.82 -3.79 -8.36
CA MET A 82 7.96 -3.52 -9.51
C MET A 82 8.47 -2.23 -10.17
N SER A 83 9.43 -2.37 -11.08
CA SER A 83 10.06 -1.28 -11.80
C SER A 83 9.39 -1.13 -13.15
N SER A 84 9.03 0.10 -13.54
CA SER A 84 8.65 0.41 -14.92
C SER A 84 9.79 0.10 -15.90
N ARG A 85 11.05 0.11 -15.44
CA ARG A 85 12.21 -0.31 -16.26
C ARG A 85 12.28 -1.82 -16.51
N ALA A 86 11.46 -2.63 -15.82
CA ALA A 86 11.37 -4.06 -16.11
C ALA A 86 10.40 -4.36 -17.28
N ILE A 87 9.69 -3.34 -17.77
CA ILE A 87 8.91 -3.43 -19.00
C ILE A 87 9.87 -3.26 -20.16
N THR A 88 10.15 -4.35 -20.87
CA THR A 88 10.95 -4.33 -22.09
C THR A 88 10.05 -4.16 -23.32
N PRO A 89 10.60 -3.74 -24.48
CA PRO A 89 9.83 -3.63 -25.72
C PRO A 89 9.10 -4.93 -26.09
N GLU A 90 9.69 -6.09 -25.81
CA GLU A 90 9.10 -7.40 -26.11
C GLU A 90 7.89 -7.69 -25.21
N ILE A 91 7.90 -7.20 -23.97
CA ILE A 91 6.74 -7.30 -23.06
C ILE A 91 5.60 -6.40 -23.57
N LEU A 92 5.93 -5.21 -24.10
CA LEU A 92 4.92 -4.31 -24.68
C LEU A 92 4.32 -4.88 -25.97
N GLU A 93 5.13 -5.48 -26.82
CA GLU A 93 4.69 -6.14 -28.05
C GLU A 93 3.73 -7.30 -27.75
N ARG A 94 4.05 -8.17 -26.78
CA ARG A 94 3.13 -9.25 -26.35
C ARG A 94 1.81 -8.75 -25.76
N VAL A 95 1.81 -7.58 -25.12
CA VAL A 95 0.56 -6.96 -24.62
C VAL A 95 -0.27 -6.41 -25.77
N TYR A 96 0.38 -5.88 -26.82
CA TYR A 96 -0.29 -5.40 -28.02
C TYR A 96 -0.93 -6.54 -28.81
N GLU A 97 -0.21 -7.65 -29.03
CA GLU A 97 -0.74 -8.83 -29.74
C GLU A 97 -1.89 -9.54 -29.00
N TYR A 98 -1.99 -9.37 -27.68
CA TYR A 98 -3.04 -9.99 -26.87
C TYR A 98 -4.35 -9.18 -26.82
N ASN A 99 -4.34 -7.90 -27.24
CA ASN A 99 -5.52 -7.03 -27.29
C ASN A 99 -6.08 -6.92 -28.71
#